data_AF-A0A358MEN8-F1
#
_entry.id   AF-A0A358MEN8-F1
#
_cell.length_a   1.000
_cell.length_b   1.000
_cell.length_c   1.000
_cell.angle_alpha   90.00
_cell.angle_beta   90.00
_cell.angle_gamma   90.00
#
_symmetry.space_group_name_H-M   'P 1'
#
loop_
_entity.id
_entity.type
_entity.pdbx_description
1 polymer ?
#
loop_
_entity_poly.entity_id
_entity_poly.type
_entity_poly.pdbx_seq_one_letter_code
_entity_poly.pdbx_strand_id
1 'polypeptide(L)'
;MRRSLSLIVLLCLVAFPARAQTMLRDGDIENALRALAAPVLAAAGLSTSRTRIVVLQDRQMNAFVLDREHIFLHSGLILRLKTAEQLQSVIAHEAAHIAGG
;
A
#
# COMPACT_ATOMS: atom_id res chain seq x y z
N MET A 1 42.78 12.32 17.92
CA MET A 1 41.87 11.57 18.82
C MET A 1 40.59 12.34 19.17
N ARG A 2 40.66 13.53 19.80
CA ARG A 2 39.43 14.28 20.21
C ARG A 2 38.48 14.66 19.07
N ARG A 3 39.00 15.10 17.91
CA ARG A 3 38.18 15.43 16.72
C ARG A 3 37.45 14.23 16.12
N SER A 4 38.10 13.07 16.12
CA SER A 4 37.52 11.80 15.65
C SER A 4 36.38 11.34 16.55
N LEU A 5 36.51 11.53 17.86
CA LEU A 5 35.46 11.22 18.83
C LEU A 5 34.22 12.11 18.64
N SER A 6 34.42 13.41 18.39
CA SER A 6 33.32 14.35 18.12
C SER A 6 32.55 14.02 16.84
N LEU A 7 33.23 13.54 15.78
CA LEU A 7 32.58 13.17 14.52
C LEU A 7 31.69 11.92 14.67
N ILE A 8 32.14 10.93 15.45
CA ILE A 8 31.37 9.70 15.73
C ILE A 8 30.11 10.02 16.54
N VAL A 9 30.24 10.87 17.57
CA VAL A 9 29.10 11.31 18.37
C VAL A 9 28.05 12.05 17.52
N LEU A 10 28.51 12.93 16.62
CA LEU A 10 27.61 13.62 15.69
C LEU A 10 26.90 12.64 14.75
N LEU A 11 27.59 11.63 14.23
CA LEU A 11 27.01 10.64 13.32
C LEU A 11 25.92 9.79 14.00
N CYS A 12 26.11 9.44 15.29
CA CYS A 12 25.11 8.72 16.07
C CYS A 12 23.86 9.57 16.37
N LEU A 13 23.99 10.89 16.48
CA LEU A 13 22.87 11.81 16.74
C LEU A 13 21.94 11.99 15.51
N VAL A 14 22.41 11.66 14.30
CA VAL A 14 21.62 11.75 13.05
C VAL A 14 21.03 10.40 12.59
N ALA A 15 21.27 9.32 13.34
CA ALA A 15 20.74 8.01 13.01
C ALA A 15 19.23 7.93 13.37
N PHE A 16 18.37 8.30 12.42
CA PHE A 16 16.93 8.04 12.54
C PHE A 16 16.64 6.55 12.34
N PRO A 17 15.75 5.94 13.15
CA PRO A 17 15.32 4.57 12.92
C PRO A 17 14.60 4.51 11.56
N ALA A 18 15.10 3.66 10.66
CA ALA A 18 14.37 3.36 9.43
C ALA A 18 13.06 2.66 9.78
N ARG A 19 11.93 3.30 9.49
CA ARG A 19 10.61 2.67 9.64
C ARG A 19 10.32 1.85 8.38
N ALA A 20 10.63 0.57 8.43
CA ALA A 20 10.21 -0.36 7.39
C ALA A 20 8.69 -0.54 7.47
N GLN A 21 7.98 -0.36 6.35
CA GLN A 21 6.58 -0.78 6.28
C GLN A 21 6.52 -2.28 6.05
N THR A 22 5.76 -2.97 6.89
CA THR A 22 5.55 -4.42 6.76
C THR A 22 4.48 -4.68 5.71
N MET A 23 4.81 -5.50 4.70
CA MET A 23 3.85 -5.98 3.70
C MET A 23 3.19 -7.27 4.21
N LEU A 24 1.86 -7.33 4.17
CA LEU A 24 1.11 -8.53 4.48
C LEU A 24 1.00 -9.37 3.21
N ARG A 25 1.66 -10.54 3.21
CA ARG A 25 1.71 -11.49 2.09
C ARG A 25 1.06 -12.80 2.49
N ASP A 26 -0.25 -12.85 2.32
CA ASP A 26 -1.09 -13.99 2.64
C ASP A 26 -1.87 -14.38 1.38
N GLY A 27 -1.74 -15.64 0.95
CA GLY A 27 -2.28 -16.10 -0.32
C GLY A 27 -3.81 -16.02 -0.39
N ASP A 28 -4.51 -16.26 0.72
CA ASP A 28 -5.97 -16.21 0.76
C ASP A 28 -6.46 -14.76 0.68
N ILE A 29 -5.81 -13.84 1.41
CA ILE A 29 -6.11 -12.41 1.35
C ILE A 29 -5.82 -11.84 -0.04
N GLU A 30 -4.65 -12.15 -0.62
CA GLU A 30 -4.27 -11.68 -1.95
C GLU A 30 -5.27 -12.16 -3.02
N ASN A 31 -5.69 -13.43 -2.96
CA ASN A 31 -6.67 -13.99 -3.86
C ASN A 31 -8.06 -13.37 -3.68
N ALA A 32 -8.51 -13.19 -2.43
CA ALA A 32 -9.79 -12.56 -2.13
C ALA A 32 -9.85 -11.11 -2.63
N LEU A 33 -8.79 -10.34 -2.39
CA LEU A 33 -8.70 -8.95 -2.85
C LEU A 33 -8.62 -8.87 -4.38
N ARG A 34 -7.88 -9.76 -5.03
CA ARG A 34 -7.83 -9.86 -6.49
C ARG A 34 -9.22 -10.13 -7.08
N ALA A 35 -9.96 -11.09 -6.51
CA ALA A 35 -11.31 -11.41 -6.97
C ALA A 35 -12.28 -10.24 -6.74
N LEU A 36 -12.21 -9.59 -5.57
CA LEU A 36 -13.02 -8.44 -5.22
C LEU A 36 -12.74 -7.23 -6.14
N ALA A 37 -11.49 -7.02 -6.54
CA ALA A 37 -11.09 -5.89 -7.39
C ALA A 37 -11.29 -6.11 -8.88
N ALA A 38 -11.33 -7.37 -9.33
CA ALA A 38 -11.45 -7.72 -10.74
C ALA A 38 -12.54 -6.93 -11.50
N PRO A 39 -13.80 -6.82 -11.02
CA PRO A 39 -14.84 -6.09 -11.75
C PRO A 39 -14.53 -4.58 -11.88
N VAL A 40 -14.01 -3.94 -10.83
CA VAL A 40 -13.72 -2.50 -10.85
C VAL A 40 -12.49 -2.17 -11.70
N LEU A 41 -11.47 -3.03 -11.66
CA LEU A 41 -10.29 -2.90 -12.51
C LEU A 41 -10.65 -3.07 -14.00
N ALA A 42 -11.47 -4.07 -14.32
CA ALA A 42 -11.94 -4.29 -15.68
C ALA A 42 -12.77 -3.10 -16.20
N ALA A 43 -13.67 -2.56 -15.37
CA ALA A 43 -14.46 -1.39 -15.72
C ALA A 43 -13.61 -0.13 -15.94
N ALA A 44 -12.49 0.00 -15.21
CA ALA A 44 -11.51 1.07 -15.41
C ALA A 44 -10.57 0.84 -16.62
N GLY A 45 -10.73 -0.26 -17.36
CA GLY A 45 -9.86 -0.60 -18.50
C GLY A 45 -8.47 -1.09 -18.09
N LEU A 46 -8.27 -1.44 -16.82
CA LEU A 46 -7.01 -1.94 -16.29
C LEU A 46 -6.92 -3.46 -16.41
N SER A 47 -5.71 -3.97 -16.59
CA SER A 47 -5.48 -5.42 -16.59
C SER A 47 -5.62 -5.97 -15.18
N THR A 48 -6.59 -6.85 -14.97
CA THR A 48 -6.82 -7.58 -13.71
C THR A 48 -5.68 -8.54 -13.36
N SER A 49 -4.89 -8.95 -14.37
CA SER A 49 -3.74 -9.83 -14.18
C SER A 49 -2.47 -9.08 -13.81
N ARG A 50 -2.30 -7.85 -14.31
CA ARG A 50 -1.11 -7.03 -14.09
C ARG A 50 -1.23 -6.12 -12.87
N THR A 51 -2.41 -5.54 -12.65
CA THR A 51 -2.67 -4.68 -11.49
C THR A 51 -2.76 -5.54 -10.23
N ARG A 52 -1.86 -5.32 -9.28
CA ARG A 52 -1.79 -6.02 -8.00
C ARG A 52 -2.26 -5.13 -6.88
N ILE A 53 -2.96 -5.76 -5.93
CA ILE A 53 -3.29 -5.12 -4.66
C ILE A 53 -2.29 -5.61 -3.62
N VAL A 54 -1.67 -4.65 -2.94
CA VAL A 54 -0.66 -4.89 -1.92
C VAL A 54 -1.16 -4.34 -0.60
N VAL A 55 -1.14 -5.17 0.45
CA VAL A 55 -1.59 -4.75 1.78
C VAL A 55 -0.39 -4.42 2.65
N LEU A 56 -0.41 -3.23 3.25
CA LEU A 56 0.59 -2.75 4.19
C LEU A 56 0.02 -2.83 5.61
N GLN A 57 0.82 -3.33 6.56
CA GLN A 57 0.45 -3.40 7.97
C GLN A 57 0.54 -2.02 8.61
N ASP A 58 -0.52 -1.23 8.43
CA ASP A 58 -0.62 0.12 8.96
C ASP A 58 -2.04 0.34 9.47
N ARG A 59 -2.18 0.99 10.63
CA ARG A 59 -3.48 1.27 11.28
C ARG A 59 -4.18 2.49 10.69
N GLN A 60 -3.53 3.28 9.84
CA GLN A 60 -4.15 4.41 9.17
C GLN A 60 -5.22 3.95 8.16
N MET A 61 -6.22 4.80 7.94
CA MET A 61 -7.25 4.57 6.94
C MET A 61 -6.80 5.23 5.63
N ASN A 62 -6.00 4.49 4.84
CA ASN A 62 -5.41 5.01 3.61
C ASN A 62 -5.32 3.93 2.52
N ALA A 63 -5.35 4.39 1.28
CA ALA A 63 -5.04 3.65 0.07
C ALA A 63 -4.37 4.61 -0.92
N PHE A 64 -3.51 4.10 -1.79
CA PHE A 64 -2.80 4.92 -2.78
C PHE A 64 -2.22 4.07 -3.90
N VAL A 65 -1.80 4.74 -4.98
CA VAL A 65 -1.06 4.14 -6.10
C VAL A 65 0.33 4.78 -6.19
N LEU A 66 1.36 3.98 -6.49
CA LEU A 66 2.72 4.48 -6.75
C LEU A 66 3.11 4.38 -8.22
N ASP A 67 2.52 3.42 -8.93
CA ASP A 67 2.74 3.16 -10.34
C ASP A 67 1.43 2.62 -10.96
N ARG A 68 1.49 2.23 -12.24
CA ARG A 68 0.32 1.73 -12.97
C ARG A 68 -0.01 0.26 -12.69
N GLU A 69 0.75 -0.41 -11.85
CA GLU A 69 0.62 -1.85 -11.60
C GLU A 69 0.28 -2.17 -10.14
N HIS A 70 0.38 -1.21 -9.22
CA HIS A 70 0.21 -1.47 -7.79
C HIS A 70 -0.77 -0.49 -7.13
N ILE A 71 -1.80 -1.05 -6.51
CA ILE A 71 -2.68 -0.37 -5.56
C ILE A 71 -2.30 -0.83 -4.15
N PHE A 72 -1.94 0.11 -3.29
CA PHE A 72 -1.58 -0.13 -1.90
C PHE A 72 -2.78 0.13 -1.00
N LEU A 73 -3.08 -0.81 -0.12
CA LEU A 73 -4.10 -0.68 0.92
C LEU A 73 -3.44 -0.78 2.29
N HIS A 74 -3.82 0.08 3.23
CA HIS A 74 -3.47 -0.14 4.63
C HIS A 74 -4.46 -1.10 5.28
N SER A 75 -3.97 -2.00 6.13
CA SER A 75 -4.83 -2.94 6.87
C SER A 75 -5.86 -2.21 7.74
N GLY A 76 -5.52 -1.03 8.26
CA GLY A 76 -6.42 -0.15 9.00
C GLY A 76 -7.59 0.39 8.18
N LEU A 77 -7.45 0.49 6.85
CA LEU A 77 -8.57 0.78 5.95
C LEU A 77 -9.49 -0.44 5.86
N ILE A 78 -8.93 -1.62 5.52
CA ILE A 78 -9.68 -2.87 5.35
C ILE A 78 -10.48 -3.22 6.61
N LEU A 79 -9.88 -3.10 7.79
CA LEU A 79 -10.50 -3.43 9.08
C LEU A 79 -11.61 -2.46 9.51
N ARG A 80 -11.66 -1.25 8.94
CA ARG A 80 -12.70 -0.25 9.28
C ARG A 80 -13.91 -0.33 8.36
N LEU A 81 -13.70 -0.70 7.10
CA LEU A 81 -14.78 -0.92 6.15
C LEU A 81 -15.63 -2.13 6.57
N LYS A 82 -16.92 -2.05 6.30
CA LYS A 82 -17.93 -3.01 6.78
C LYS A 82 -18.42 -3.95 5.70
N THR A 83 -18.26 -3.57 4.43
CA THR A 83 -18.74 -4.37 3.30
C THR A 83 -17.71 -4.42 2.18
N ALA A 84 -17.82 -5.43 1.31
CA ALA A 84 -16.95 -5.61 0.16
C ALA A 84 -17.09 -4.43 -0.82
N GLU A 85 -18.30 -3.90 -0.99
CA GLU A 85 -18.62 -2.80 -1.91
C GLU A 85 -17.94 -1.49 -1.47
N GLN A 86 -17.83 -1.25 -0.16
CA GLN A 86 -17.09 -0.11 0.36
C GLN A 86 -15.61 -0.21 0.00
N LEU A 87 -15.02 -1.41 0.11
CA LEU A 87 -13.63 -1.64 -0.28
C LEU A 87 -13.45 -1.52 -1.80
N GLN A 88 -14.39 -2.05 -2.59
CA GLN A 88 -14.41 -1.88 -4.04
C GLN A 88 -14.49 -0.40 -4.45
N SER A 89 -15.26 0.42 -3.74
CA SER A 89 -15.36 1.86 -4.00
C SER A 89 -14.00 2.56 -3.83
N VAL A 90 -13.26 2.23 -2.77
CA VAL A 90 -11.89 2.75 -2.57
C VAL A 90 -10.96 2.26 -3.68
N ILE A 91 -10.99 0.96 -4.01
CA ILE A 91 -10.17 0.41 -5.09
C ILE A 91 -10.51 1.06 -6.44
N ALA A 92 -11.79 1.35 -6.70
CA ALA A 92 -12.23 2.04 -7.91
C ALA A 92 -11.71 3.48 -7.97
N HIS A 93 -11.68 4.20 -6.83
CA HIS A 93 -11.07 5.52 -6.73
C HIS A 93 -9.59 5.48 -7.10
N GLU A 94 -8.83 4.53 -6.55
CA GLU A 94 -7.42 4.35 -6.87
C GLU A 94 -7.18 3.90 -8.32
N ALA A 95 -8.03 3.02 -8.84
CA ALA A 95 -7.98 2.59 -10.23
C ALA A 95 -8.21 3.75 -11.20
N ALA A 96 -9.08 4.71 -10.85
CA ALA A 96 -9.30 5.90 -11.65
C ALA A 96 -8.05 6.79 -11.74
N HIS A 97 -7.24 6.88 -10.67
CA HIS A 97 -5.95 7.57 -10.72
C HIS A 97 -4.97 6.90 -11.69
N ILE A 98 -4.91 5.56 -11.72
CA ILE A 98 -4.06 4.82 -12.67
C ILE A 98 -4.50 5.04 -14.12
N ALA A 99 -5.82 4.97 -14.35
CA ALA A 99 -6.40 5.13 -15.68
C ALA A 99 -6.32 6.56 -16.21
N GLY A 100 -6.48 7.56 -15.32
CA GLY A 100 -6.43 8.99 -15.64
C GLY A 100 -5.02 9.52 -15.93
N GLY A 101 -4.00 8.92 -15.32
CA GLY A 101 -2.59 9.26 -15.54
C GLY A 101 -2.03 10.29 -14.57
#